data_AF-A0A0P6YBB0-F1
#
_entry.id   AF-A0A0P6YBB0-F1
#
_cell.length_a   1.000
_cell.length_b   1.000
_cell.length_c   1.000
_cell.angle_alpha   90.00
_cell.angle_beta   90.00
_cell.angle_gamma   90.00
#
_symmetry.space_group_name_H-M   'P 1'
#
loop_
_entity.id
_entity.type
_entity.pdbx_description
1 polymer ?
#
loop_
_entity_poly.entity_id
_entity_poly.type
_entity_poly.pdbx_seq_one_letter_code
_entity_poly.pdbx_strand_id
1 'polypeptide(L)'
;MSATTSPSPNGAGRAIRAFLKAVLRLLLVILLGLILGAGLYAGGVLLYQRAILPAEENTARLNALETEQAGRFALIRDQLATHEARLQTQHAVAYQMVMTATLQLATQSARLDALEKQADYTGELIGELEEDVGWLHTQVAALNTPLATWEGRLSTLEAQVAQSRSLVYEVQAMRAAFHVLRARQYLTAGNYGLARSEIVQAREWLVRLWEQVPAEQQTTVQTWLERLQLAEANLPDLPVLAAEDLDIAWQLLLVGLPPLYATPTPLHTFAVTPEAMQPLGTVTAVPTTMTPTPSTTPTPTSGAGATPSPTPSPSLTPSPRAP
;
A
#
# COMPACT_ATOMS: atom_id res chain seq x y z
N MET A 1 -38.21 147.28 -117.95
CA MET A 1 -36.79 146.93 -117.80
C MET A 1 -36.75 145.54 -117.16
N SER A 2 -36.69 144.47 -117.96
CA SER A 2 -35.47 143.71 -118.32
C SER A 2 -35.08 142.74 -117.19
N ALA A 3 -34.78 141.45 -117.34
CA ALA A 3 -34.75 140.49 -118.46
C ALA A 3 -34.56 139.04 -117.88
N THR A 4 -35.07 138.01 -118.59
CA THR A 4 -34.50 136.64 -118.92
C THR A 4 -33.80 135.79 -117.81
N THR A 5 -33.88 134.45 -117.64
CA THR A 5 -34.03 133.29 -118.57
C THR A 5 -34.10 131.93 -117.78
N SER A 6 -34.95 130.97 -118.21
CA SER A 6 -34.78 129.49 -118.40
C SER A 6 -34.48 128.41 -117.28
N PRO A 7 -34.82 127.09 -117.49
CA PRO A 7 -35.35 126.12 -116.48
C PRO A 7 -34.59 124.76 -116.27
N SER A 8 -34.97 123.89 -115.29
CA SER A 8 -34.64 122.41 -115.22
C SER A 8 -35.37 121.61 -114.07
N PRO A 9 -35.66 120.27 -114.17
CA PRO A 9 -36.69 119.54 -113.39
C PRO A 9 -36.25 118.38 -112.44
N ASN A 10 -37.23 117.79 -111.71
CA ASN A 10 -37.34 116.42 -111.08
C ASN A 10 -37.13 116.23 -109.55
N GLY A 11 -38.04 115.49 -108.87
CA GLY A 11 -37.73 114.91 -107.55
C GLY A 11 -38.83 114.34 -106.61
N ALA A 12 -39.88 113.64 -107.08
CA ALA A 12 -40.96 113.12 -106.19
C ALA A 12 -40.79 111.66 -105.67
N GLY A 13 -39.70 110.95 -106.02
CA GLY A 13 -39.52 109.51 -105.71
C GLY A 13 -38.76 109.14 -104.43
N ARG A 14 -38.38 110.10 -103.57
CA ARG A 14 -37.49 109.85 -102.40
C ARG A 14 -38.21 109.55 -101.07
N ALA A 15 -39.48 109.95 -100.89
CA ALA A 15 -40.16 109.83 -99.58
C ALA A 15 -40.67 108.41 -99.27
N ILE A 16 -41.18 107.67 -100.27
CA ILE A 16 -41.76 106.33 -100.06
C ILE A 16 -40.68 105.27 -99.78
N ARG A 17 -39.47 105.42 -100.34
CA ARG A 17 -38.34 104.51 -100.03
C ARG A 17 -37.84 104.64 -98.58
N ALA A 18 -38.02 105.80 -97.93
CA ALA A 18 -37.60 105.99 -96.54
C ALA A 18 -38.54 105.27 -95.56
N PHE A 19 -39.85 105.28 -95.83
CA PHE A 19 -40.85 104.62 -94.97
C PHE A 19 -40.77 103.08 -95.05
N LEU A 20 -40.64 102.53 -96.26
CA LEU A 20 -40.48 101.07 -96.45
C LEU A 20 -39.18 100.55 -95.79
N LYS A 21 -38.10 101.36 -95.84
CA LYS A 21 -36.84 101.06 -95.17
C LYS A 21 -36.98 101.09 -93.63
N ALA A 22 -37.84 101.93 -93.08
CA ALA A 22 -38.11 101.98 -91.64
C ALA A 22 -38.93 100.78 -91.15
N VAL A 23 -39.99 100.38 -91.87
CA VAL A 23 -40.80 99.20 -91.52
C VAL A 23 -39.99 97.91 -91.67
N LEU A 24 -39.21 97.77 -92.74
CA LEU A 24 -38.30 96.62 -92.90
C LEU A 24 -37.27 96.56 -91.77
N ARG A 25 -36.74 97.72 -91.34
CA ARG A 25 -35.82 97.80 -90.20
C ARG A 25 -36.50 97.35 -88.90
N LEU A 26 -37.75 97.74 -88.65
CA LEU A 26 -38.52 97.32 -87.48
C LEU A 26 -38.81 95.82 -87.48
N LEU A 27 -39.24 95.27 -88.62
CA LEU A 27 -39.49 93.83 -88.79
C LEU A 27 -38.21 93.02 -88.58
N LEU A 28 -37.07 93.53 -89.06
CA LEU A 28 -35.76 92.92 -88.84
C LEU A 28 -35.37 92.96 -87.36
N VAL A 29 -35.65 94.05 -86.63
CA VAL A 29 -35.41 94.10 -85.18
C VAL A 29 -36.30 93.11 -84.41
N ILE A 30 -37.57 92.98 -84.77
CA ILE A 30 -38.48 92.01 -84.13
C ILE A 30 -38.03 90.58 -84.44
N LEU A 31 -37.70 90.29 -85.70
CA LEU A 31 -37.15 89.00 -86.11
C LEU A 31 -35.85 88.68 -85.38
N LEU A 32 -34.97 89.67 -85.22
CA LEU A 32 -33.71 89.54 -84.49
C LEU A 32 -33.95 89.29 -83.00
N GLY A 33 -34.93 89.96 -82.39
CA GLY A 33 -35.35 89.72 -81.02
C GLY A 33 -35.95 88.32 -80.82
N LEU A 34 -36.70 87.81 -81.80
CA LEU A 34 -37.31 86.47 -81.77
C LEU A 34 -36.26 85.38 -82.00
N ILE A 35 -35.29 85.61 -82.90
CA ILE A 35 -34.12 84.73 -83.10
C ILE A 35 -33.22 84.74 -81.85
N LEU A 36 -33.00 85.89 -81.22
CA LEU A 36 -32.26 85.96 -79.95
C LEU A 36 -33.01 85.24 -78.82
N GLY A 37 -34.33 85.42 -78.71
CA GLY A 37 -35.15 84.76 -77.69
C GLY A 37 -35.18 83.25 -77.88
N ALA A 38 -35.36 82.77 -79.11
CA ALA A 38 -35.29 81.35 -79.45
C ALA A 38 -33.87 80.79 -79.25
N GLY A 39 -32.83 81.57 -79.56
CA GLY A 39 -31.43 81.21 -79.33
C GLY A 39 -31.08 81.10 -77.83
N LEU A 40 -31.60 82.02 -77.00
CA LEU A 40 -31.46 81.98 -75.54
C LEU A 40 -32.21 80.80 -74.93
N TYR A 41 -33.44 80.52 -75.40
CA TYR A 41 -34.23 79.38 -74.93
C TYR A 41 -33.61 78.04 -75.35
N ALA A 42 -33.24 77.88 -76.63
CA ALA A 42 -32.60 76.67 -77.14
C ALA A 42 -31.20 76.48 -76.55
N GLY A 43 -30.45 77.58 -76.35
CA GLY A 43 -29.18 77.59 -75.63
C GLY A 43 -29.35 77.15 -74.18
N GLY A 44 -30.37 77.66 -73.49
CA GLY A 44 -30.74 77.24 -72.14
C GLY A 44 -31.10 75.76 -72.04
N VAL A 45 -31.91 75.24 -72.98
CA VAL A 45 -32.31 73.83 -73.04
C VAL A 45 -31.11 72.92 -73.35
N LEU A 46 -30.26 73.28 -74.31
CA LEU A 46 -29.03 72.52 -74.62
C LEU A 46 -28.03 72.54 -73.47
N LEU A 47 -27.89 73.67 -72.76
CA LEU A 47 -27.04 73.78 -71.58
C LEU A 47 -27.60 72.95 -70.41
N TYR A 48 -28.92 72.96 -70.22
CA TYR A 48 -29.60 72.13 -69.22
C TYR A 48 -29.42 70.64 -69.51
N GLN A 49 -29.63 70.23 -70.76
CA GLN A 49 -29.48 68.83 -71.16
C GLN A 49 -28.03 68.33 -71.15
N ARG A 50 -27.06 69.18 -71.51
CA ARG A 50 -25.66 68.77 -71.70
C ARG A 50 -24.77 68.99 -70.47
N ALA A 51 -25.11 69.93 -69.59
CA ALA A 51 -24.30 70.24 -68.42
C ALA A 51 -25.00 69.90 -67.09
N ILE A 52 -26.32 70.09 -66.98
CA ILE A 52 -27.04 69.93 -65.71
C ILE A 52 -27.43 68.46 -65.47
N LEU A 53 -28.00 67.76 -66.46
CA LEU A 53 -28.35 66.33 -66.34
C LEU A 53 -27.18 65.39 -65.95
N PRO A 54 -25.99 65.44 -66.58
CA PRO A 54 -24.87 64.60 -66.17
C PRO A 54 -24.29 65.00 -64.80
N ALA A 55 -24.48 66.24 -64.36
CA ALA A 55 -24.11 66.67 -63.02
C ALA A 55 -25.07 66.08 -61.96
N GLU A 56 -26.37 66.00 -62.24
CA GLU A 56 -27.35 65.31 -61.38
C GLU A 56 -27.06 63.80 -61.29
N GLU A 57 -26.69 63.15 -62.40
CA GLU A 57 -26.34 61.72 -62.39
C GLU A 57 -25.00 61.46 -61.69
N ASN A 58 -24.00 62.32 -61.89
CA ASN A 58 -22.72 62.22 -61.18
C ASN A 58 -22.86 62.49 -59.69
N THR A 59 -23.70 63.43 -59.28
CA THR A 59 -23.99 63.67 -57.86
C THR A 59 -24.74 62.50 -57.23
N ALA A 60 -25.71 61.89 -57.94
CA ALA A 60 -26.36 60.67 -57.48
C ALA A 60 -25.37 59.49 -57.33
N ARG A 61 -24.46 59.30 -58.29
CA ARG A 61 -23.39 58.27 -58.21
C ARG A 61 -22.40 58.54 -57.10
N LEU A 62 -22.00 59.79 -56.89
CA LEU A 62 -21.14 60.19 -55.78
C LEU A 62 -21.83 59.90 -54.44
N ASN A 63 -23.09 60.28 -54.29
CA ASN A 63 -23.87 59.99 -53.07
C ASN A 63 -23.99 58.47 -52.84
N ALA A 64 -24.18 57.68 -53.91
CA ALA A 64 -24.24 56.22 -53.81
C ALA A 64 -22.89 55.61 -53.40
N LEU A 65 -21.78 56.06 -53.99
CA LEU A 65 -20.42 55.64 -53.63
C LEU A 65 -20.06 56.06 -52.20
N GLU A 66 -20.44 57.27 -51.78
CA GLU A 66 -20.23 57.76 -50.43
C GLU A 66 -21.02 56.93 -49.42
N THR A 67 -22.26 56.57 -49.75
CA THR A 67 -23.08 55.66 -48.93
C THR A 67 -22.46 54.26 -48.86
N GLU A 68 -21.96 53.73 -49.98
CA GLU A 68 -21.29 52.43 -50.01
C GLU A 68 -19.98 52.46 -49.21
N GLN A 69 -19.16 53.51 -49.37
CA GLN A 69 -17.93 53.70 -48.61
C GLN A 69 -18.22 53.81 -47.12
N ALA A 70 -19.20 54.63 -46.71
CA ALA A 70 -19.63 54.74 -45.33
C ALA A 70 -20.08 53.39 -44.78
N GLY A 71 -20.82 52.60 -45.57
CA GLY A 71 -21.23 51.24 -45.23
C GLY A 71 -20.04 50.29 -45.04
N ARG A 72 -19.06 50.30 -45.95
CA ARG A 72 -17.83 49.48 -45.85
C ARG A 72 -16.99 49.88 -44.63
N PHE A 73 -16.85 51.18 -44.35
CA PHE A 73 -16.14 51.66 -43.16
C PHE A 73 -16.86 51.25 -41.87
N ALA A 74 -18.20 51.32 -41.85
CA ALA A 74 -18.99 50.84 -40.72
C ALA A 74 -18.80 49.33 -40.50
N LEU A 75 -18.81 48.53 -41.56
CA LEU A 75 -18.58 47.08 -41.49
C LEU A 75 -17.18 46.74 -40.95
N ILE A 76 -16.13 47.39 -41.48
CA ILE A 76 -14.74 47.14 -41.03
C ILE A 76 -14.59 47.53 -39.55
N ARG A 77 -15.18 48.65 -39.13
CA ARG A 77 -15.16 49.09 -37.72
C ARG A 77 -15.85 48.07 -36.82
N ASP A 78 -16.99 47.53 -37.26
CA ASP A 78 -17.75 46.51 -36.51
C ASP A 78 -16.98 45.18 -36.42
N GLN A 79 -16.37 44.74 -37.53
CA GLN A 79 -15.49 43.58 -37.54
C GLN A 79 -14.29 43.76 -36.61
N LEU A 80 -13.65 44.92 -36.64
CA LEU A 80 -12.50 45.22 -35.77
C LEU A 80 -12.90 45.20 -34.29
N ALA A 81 -14.03 45.83 -33.94
CA ALA A 81 -14.58 45.81 -32.59
C ALA A 81 -14.91 44.38 -32.13
N THR A 82 -15.48 43.57 -33.02
CA THR A 82 -15.78 42.16 -32.75
C THR A 82 -14.52 41.32 -32.54
N HIS A 83 -13.50 41.52 -33.37
CA HIS A 83 -12.21 40.84 -33.24
C HIS A 83 -11.49 41.23 -31.96
N GLU A 84 -11.49 42.52 -31.60
CA GLU A 84 -10.91 43.02 -30.36
C GLU A 84 -11.62 42.44 -29.12
N ALA A 85 -12.96 42.41 -29.13
CA ALA A 85 -13.74 41.78 -28.06
C ALA A 85 -13.44 40.28 -27.93
N ARG A 86 -13.30 39.57 -29.07
CA ARG A 86 -12.94 38.14 -29.07
C ARG A 86 -11.53 37.89 -28.52
N LEU A 87 -10.56 38.71 -28.89
CA LEU A 87 -9.18 38.62 -28.37
C LEU A 87 -9.13 38.89 -26.87
N GLN A 88 -9.83 39.92 -26.39
CA GLN A 88 -9.92 40.20 -24.95
C GLN A 88 -10.53 39.04 -24.17
N THR A 89 -11.62 38.47 -24.69
CA THR A 89 -12.27 37.29 -24.09
C THR A 89 -11.32 36.09 -24.08
N GLN A 90 -10.64 35.82 -25.19
CA GLN A 90 -9.69 34.71 -25.29
C GLN A 90 -8.51 34.89 -24.33
N HIS A 91 -7.97 36.10 -24.19
CA HIS A 91 -6.91 36.41 -23.24
C HIS A 91 -7.38 36.20 -21.79
N ALA A 92 -8.58 36.67 -21.44
CA ALA A 92 -9.15 36.46 -20.11
C ALA A 92 -9.31 34.97 -19.78
N VAL A 93 -9.82 34.18 -20.72
CA VAL A 93 -9.93 32.72 -20.57
C VAL A 93 -8.56 32.06 -20.44
N ALA A 94 -7.57 32.46 -21.26
CA ALA A 94 -6.21 31.93 -21.19
C ALA A 94 -5.54 32.23 -19.83
N TYR A 95 -5.66 33.45 -19.32
CA TYR A 95 -5.16 33.80 -17.98
C TYR A 95 -5.82 32.96 -16.88
N GLN A 96 -7.14 32.77 -16.97
CA GLN A 96 -7.85 31.90 -16.02
C GLN A 96 -7.37 30.46 -16.09
N MET A 97 -7.21 29.89 -17.28
CA MET A 97 -6.69 28.53 -17.48
C MET A 97 -5.28 28.35 -16.92
N VAL A 98 -4.39 29.31 -17.16
CA VAL A 98 -3.02 29.25 -16.60
C VAL A 98 -3.06 29.33 -15.08
N MET A 99 -3.92 30.18 -14.51
CA MET A 99 -4.01 30.33 -13.06
C MET A 99 -4.64 29.11 -12.37
N THR A 100 -5.62 28.45 -13.00
CA THR A 100 -6.16 27.20 -12.48
C THR A 100 -5.16 26.05 -12.62
N ALA A 101 -4.45 25.94 -13.74
CA ALA A 101 -3.45 24.91 -13.95
C ALA A 101 -2.27 25.04 -12.97
N THR A 102 -1.81 26.26 -12.70
CA THR A 102 -0.74 26.51 -11.71
C THR A 102 -1.17 26.13 -10.29
N LEU A 103 -2.42 26.44 -9.90
CA LEU A 103 -2.97 26.03 -8.61
C LEU A 103 -3.13 24.51 -8.50
N GLN A 104 -3.57 23.85 -9.57
CA GLN A 104 -3.65 22.39 -9.63
C GLN A 104 -2.26 21.75 -9.49
N LEU A 105 -1.25 22.29 -10.17
CA LEU A 105 0.12 21.79 -10.08
C LEU A 105 0.69 21.96 -8.66
N ALA A 106 0.45 23.11 -8.02
CA ALA A 106 0.85 23.34 -6.63
C ALA A 106 0.17 22.34 -5.67
N THR A 107 -1.12 22.07 -5.88
CA THR A 107 -1.88 21.09 -5.09
C THR A 107 -1.36 19.67 -5.28
N GLN A 108 -1.05 19.29 -6.53
CA GLN A 108 -0.47 17.98 -6.83
C GLN A 108 0.92 17.81 -6.23
N SER A 109 1.76 18.85 -6.31
CA SER A 109 3.08 18.87 -5.66
C SER A 109 2.96 18.62 -4.16
N ALA A 110 2.09 19.37 -3.48
CA ALA A 110 1.87 19.20 -2.05
C ALA A 110 1.35 17.79 -1.68
N ARG A 111 0.54 17.18 -2.55
CA ARG A 111 0.08 15.80 -2.37
C ARG A 111 1.20 14.78 -2.54
N LEU A 112 2.11 14.99 -3.49
CA LEU A 112 3.29 14.13 -3.68
C LEU A 112 4.21 14.23 -2.45
N ASP A 113 4.50 15.43 -1.96
CA ASP A 113 5.31 15.63 -0.75
C ASP A 113 4.70 14.93 0.48
N ALA A 114 3.36 14.93 0.60
CA ALA A 114 2.67 14.23 1.68
C ALA A 114 2.75 12.71 1.54
N LEU A 115 2.64 12.18 0.32
CA LEU A 115 2.80 10.75 0.04
C LEU A 115 4.23 10.27 0.26
N GLU A 116 5.22 11.08 -0.10
CA GLU A 116 6.64 10.79 0.17
C GLU A 116 6.91 10.67 1.68
N LYS A 117 6.44 11.65 2.47
CA LYS A 117 6.52 11.58 3.94
C LYS A 117 5.81 10.37 4.53
N GLN A 118 4.67 9.99 3.95
CA GLN A 118 3.95 8.79 4.39
C GLN A 118 4.75 7.52 4.06
N ALA A 119 5.38 7.46 2.88
CA ALA A 119 6.23 6.34 2.49
C ALA A 119 7.45 6.21 3.43
N ASP A 120 8.10 7.33 3.75
CA ASP A 120 9.22 7.36 4.70
C ASP A 120 8.80 6.82 6.09
N TYR A 121 7.69 7.33 6.62
CA TYR A 121 7.13 6.85 7.90
C TYR A 121 6.81 5.35 7.88
N THR A 122 6.21 4.85 6.79
CA THR A 122 5.94 3.41 6.68
C THR A 122 7.23 2.60 6.56
N GLY A 123 8.27 3.14 5.92
CA GLY A 123 9.58 2.51 5.85
C GLY A 123 10.25 2.39 7.22
N GLU A 124 10.17 3.44 8.04
CA GLU A 124 10.65 3.42 9.44
C GLU A 124 9.91 2.38 10.27
N LEU A 125 8.57 2.33 10.17
CA LEU A 125 7.76 1.35 10.90
C LEU A 125 8.06 -0.10 10.49
N ILE A 126 8.32 -0.34 9.19
CA ILE A 126 8.73 -1.67 8.72
C ILE A 126 10.09 -2.04 9.33
N GLY A 127 11.04 -1.11 9.38
CA GLY A 127 12.35 -1.34 10.00
C GLY A 127 12.25 -1.69 11.49
N GLU A 128 11.41 -0.98 12.25
CA GLU A 128 11.15 -1.28 13.66
C GLU A 128 10.52 -2.68 13.83
N LEU A 129 9.55 -3.03 12.99
CA LEU A 129 8.91 -4.34 13.04
C LEU A 129 9.88 -5.48 12.68
N GLU A 130 10.80 -5.26 11.74
CA GLU A 130 11.85 -6.23 11.39
C GLU A 130 12.82 -6.46 12.57
N GLU A 131 13.19 -5.39 13.29
CA GLU A 131 14.01 -5.48 14.50
C GLU A 131 13.29 -6.26 15.61
N ASP A 132 12.01 -5.97 15.86
CA ASP A 132 11.17 -6.66 16.84
C ASP A 132 11.03 -8.16 16.52
N VAL A 133 10.80 -8.51 15.25
CA VAL A 133 10.73 -9.91 14.80
C VAL A 133 12.08 -10.60 15.01
N GLY A 134 13.19 -9.94 14.73
CA GLY A 134 14.55 -10.46 14.99
C GLY A 134 14.81 -10.71 16.48
N TRP A 135 14.36 -9.80 17.34
CA TRP A 135 14.45 -9.95 18.79
C TRP A 135 13.61 -11.12 19.30
N LEU A 136 12.34 -11.22 18.86
CA LEU A 136 11.45 -12.32 19.22
C LEU A 136 12.00 -13.68 18.78
N HIS A 137 12.56 -13.76 17.57
CA HIS A 137 13.21 -14.98 17.09
C HIS A 137 14.36 -15.41 18.00
N THR A 138 15.19 -14.44 18.41
CA THR A 138 16.31 -14.68 19.35
C THR A 138 15.81 -15.16 20.70
N GLN A 139 14.72 -14.59 21.22
CA GLN A 139 14.11 -15.04 22.47
C GLN A 139 13.58 -16.47 22.39
N VAL A 140 12.88 -16.83 21.31
CA VAL A 140 12.38 -18.19 21.10
C VAL A 140 13.53 -19.19 21.03
N ALA A 141 14.60 -18.86 20.30
CA ALA A 141 15.80 -19.70 20.24
C ALA A 141 16.44 -19.87 21.64
N ALA A 142 16.52 -18.78 22.42
CA ALA A 142 17.07 -18.80 23.78
C ALA A 142 16.23 -19.63 24.75
N LEU A 143 14.90 -19.72 24.56
CA LEU A 143 13.99 -20.54 25.39
C LEU A 143 13.98 -22.03 25.02
N ASN A 144 14.33 -22.39 23.79
CA ASN A 144 14.37 -23.79 23.36
C ASN A 144 15.50 -24.59 24.02
N THR A 145 16.67 -23.98 24.24
CA THR A 145 17.80 -24.65 24.92
C THR A 145 17.50 -25.07 26.36
N PRO A 146 16.97 -24.20 27.25
CA PRO A 146 16.61 -24.61 28.59
C PRO A 146 15.48 -25.64 28.58
N LEU A 147 14.51 -25.58 27.65
CA LEU A 147 13.46 -26.59 27.54
C LEU A 147 14.03 -27.99 27.30
N ALA A 148 14.92 -28.14 26.31
CA ALA A 148 15.61 -29.42 26.05
C ALA A 148 16.45 -29.88 27.25
N THR A 149 17.05 -28.93 27.97
CA THR A 149 17.80 -29.23 29.20
C THR A 149 16.89 -29.77 30.31
N TRP A 150 15.71 -29.18 30.50
CA TRP A 150 14.73 -29.63 31.50
C TRP A 150 14.16 -31.01 31.15
N GLU A 151 13.88 -31.27 29.88
CA GLU A 151 13.41 -32.57 29.41
C GLU A 151 14.45 -33.68 29.64
N GLY A 152 15.73 -33.40 29.35
CA GLY A 152 16.83 -34.32 29.67
C GLY A 152 16.99 -34.59 31.16
N ARG A 153 16.81 -33.56 32.01
CA ARG A 153 16.80 -33.70 33.47
C ARG A 153 15.63 -34.53 33.96
N LEU A 154 14.44 -34.35 33.40
CA LEU A 154 13.25 -35.13 33.76
C LEU A 154 13.45 -36.61 33.44
N SER A 155 13.91 -36.94 32.23
CA SER A 155 14.22 -38.31 31.83
C SER A 155 15.27 -38.96 32.75
N THR A 156 16.31 -38.22 33.12
CA THR A 156 17.33 -38.70 34.07
C THR A 156 16.73 -38.96 35.45
N LEU A 157 15.87 -38.06 35.94
CA LEU A 157 15.23 -38.22 37.25
C LEU A 157 14.26 -39.41 37.27
N GLU A 158 13.49 -39.61 36.20
CA GLU A 158 12.61 -40.77 36.05
C GLU A 158 13.40 -42.09 36.08
N ALA A 159 14.55 -42.15 35.40
CA ALA A 159 15.44 -43.30 35.44
C ALA A 159 16.00 -43.54 36.85
N GLN A 160 16.42 -42.48 37.55
CA GLN A 160 16.90 -42.57 38.93
C GLN A 160 15.79 -43.05 39.89
N VAL A 161 14.57 -42.57 39.73
CA VAL A 161 13.41 -43.00 40.53
C VAL A 161 13.11 -44.48 40.26
N ALA A 162 13.09 -44.91 39.00
CA ALA A 162 12.88 -46.32 38.65
C ALA A 162 13.95 -47.23 39.27
N GLN A 163 15.22 -46.82 39.21
CA GLN A 163 16.33 -47.53 39.85
C GLN A 163 16.16 -47.57 41.38
N SER A 164 15.81 -46.45 42.02
CA SER A 164 15.61 -46.44 43.47
C SER A 164 14.49 -47.38 43.92
N ARG A 165 13.39 -47.47 43.14
CA ARG A 165 12.28 -48.39 43.41
C ARG A 165 12.71 -49.84 43.26
N SER A 166 13.47 -50.19 42.22
CA SER A 166 13.95 -51.56 42.04
C SER A 166 14.84 -52.00 43.20
N LEU A 167 15.73 -51.12 43.70
CA LEU A 167 16.53 -51.40 44.89
C LEU A 167 15.67 -51.62 46.13
N VAL A 168 14.63 -50.80 46.32
CA VAL A 168 13.70 -50.97 47.45
C VAL A 168 13.00 -52.34 47.39
N TYR A 169 12.58 -52.77 46.20
CA TYR A 169 11.95 -54.08 46.01
C TYR A 169 12.91 -55.22 46.31
N GLU A 170 14.16 -55.14 45.82
CA GLU A 170 15.20 -56.15 46.05
C GLU A 170 15.54 -56.28 47.55
N VAL A 171 15.69 -55.16 48.26
CA VAL A 171 15.96 -55.16 49.71
C VAL A 171 14.82 -55.82 50.49
N GLN A 172 13.56 -55.56 50.12
CA GLN A 172 12.41 -56.18 50.77
C GLN A 172 12.32 -57.68 50.49
N ALA A 173 12.56 -58.10 49.25
CA ALA A 173 12.62 -59.51 48.88
C ALA A 173 13.74 -60.23 49.65
N MET A 174 14.93 -59.62 49.74
CA MET A 174 16.06 -60.17 50.48
C MET A 174 15.76 -60.30 51.99
N ARG A 175 15.07 -59.31 52.59
CA ARG A 175 14.61 -59.39 53.98
C ARG A 175 13.66 -60.56 54.21
N ALA A 176 12.66 -60.74 53.34
CA ALA A 176 11.75 -61.88 53.42
C ALA A 176 12.53 -63.20 53.30
N ALA A 177 13.48 -63.27 52.37
CA ALA A 177 14.33 -64.44 52.18
C ALA A 177 15.13 -64.78 53.47
N PHE A 178 15.72 -63.80 54.15
CA PHE A 178 16.42 -64.04 55.42
C PHE A 178 15.53 -64.64 56.51
N HIS A 179 14.27 -64.19 56.61
CA HIS A 179 13.30 -64.77 57.54
C HIS A 179 12.98 -66.23 57.17
N VAL A 180 12.82 -66.55 55.88
CA VAL A 180 12.64 -67.93 55.40
C VAL A 180 13.84 -68.82 55.76
N LEU A 181 15.07 -68.32 55.56
CA LEU A 181 16.28 -69.07 55.92
C LEU A 181 16.34 -69.38 57.42
N ARG A 182 15.96 -68.42 58.27
CA ARG A 182 15.92 -68.64 59.73
C ARG A 182 14.80 -69.59 60.14
N ALA A 183 13.64 -69.49 59.51
CA ALA A 183 12.55 -70.45 59.71
C ALA A 183 13.01 -71.89 59.43
N ARG A 184 13.73 -72.11 58.32
CA ARG A 184 14.32 -73.41 57.99
C ARG A 184 15.30 -73.91 59.07
N GLN A 185 16.16 -73.03 59.58
CA GLN A 185 17.07 -73.38 60.69
C GLN A 185 16.31 -73.77 61.97
N TYR A 186 15.22 -73.07 62.29
CA TYR A 186 14.40 -73.43 63.45
C TYR A 186 13.65 -74.76 63.25
N LEU A 187 13.22 -75.07 62.03
CA LEU A 187 12.61 -76.37 61.70
C LEU A 187 13.60 -77.53 61.90
N THR A 188 14.83 -77.40 61.42
CA THR A 188 15.85 -78.46 61.60
C THR A 188 16.25 -78.65 63.06
N ALA A 189 16.10 -77.60 63.89
CA ALA A 189 16.31 -77.67 65.33
C ALA A 189 15.07 -78.16 66.12
N GLY A 190 13.94 -78.48 65.48
CA GLY A 190 12.71 -78.92 66.13
C GLY A 190 11.93 -77.80 66.84
N ASN A 191 12.27 -76.53 66.60
CA ASN A 191 11.67 -75.36 67.25
C ASN A 191 10.53 -74.77 66.40
N TYR A 192 9.41 -75.50 66.29
CA TYR A 192 8.32 -75.16 65.36
C TYR A 192 7.64 -73.81 65.64
N GLY A 193 7.52 -73.40 66.90
CA GLY A 193 6.94 -72.11 67.26
C GLY A 193 7.78 -70.92 66.76
N LEU A 194 9.10 -71.00 66.87
CA LEU A 194 10.02 -69.99 66.33
C LEU A 194 10.03 -70.02 64.81
N ALA A 195 10.01 -71.20 64.20
CA ALA A 195 9.90 -71.33 62.74
C ALA A 195 8.63 -70.65 62.23
N ARG A 196 7.48 -70.91 62.85
CA ARG A 196 6.20 -70.26 62.51
C ARG A 196 6.28 -68.73 62.63
N SER A 197 6.86 -68.22 63.72
CA SER A 197 7.04 -66.78 63.90
C SER A 197 7.86 -66.15 62.78
N GLU A 198 8.92 -66.79 62.31
CA GLU A 198 9.74 -66.29 61.20
C GLU A 198 9.00 -66.37 59.85
N ILE A 199 8.16 -67.39 59.63
CA ILE A 199 7.30 -67.47 58.43
C ILE A 199 6.32 -66.29 58.39
N VAL A 200 5.70 -65.96 59.52
CA VAL A 200 4.79 -64.79 59.61
C VAL A 200 5.54 -63.50 59.30
N GLN A 201 6.75 -63.31 59.84
CA GLN A 201 7.58 -62.14 59.54
C GLN A 201 7.95 -62.05 58.05
N ALA A 202 8.31 -63.18 57.42
CA ALA A 202 8.57 -63.22 55.98
C ALA A 202 7.32 -62.79 55.17
N ARG A 203 6.14 -63.29 55.55
CA ARG A 203 4.87 -62.93 54.91
C ARG A 203 4.55 -61.45 55.06
N GLU A 204 4.77 -60.86 56.23
CA GLU A 204 4.55 -59.41 56.43
C GLU A 204 5.40 -58.55 55.50
N TRP A 205 6.69 -58.91 55.30
CA TRP A 205 7.53 -58.22 54.33
C TRP A 205 7.04 -58.38 52.90
N LEU A 206 6.56 -59.57 52.52
CA LEU A 206 6.04 -59.82 51.17
C LEU A 206 4.68 -59.14 50.91
N VAL A 207 3.83 -58.98 51.92
CA VAL A 207 2.60 -58.19 51.79
C VAL A 207 2.91 -56.71 51.57
N ARG A 208 3.90 -56.15 52.30
CA ARG A 208 4.35 -54.77 52.06
C ARG A 208 4.96 -54.61 50.66
N LEU A 209 5.70 -55.62 50.19
CA LEU A 209 6.24 -55.64 48.85
C LEU A 209 5.14 -55.71 47.79
N TRP A 210 4.13 -56.56 48.01
CA TRP A 210 2.96 -56.71 47.14
C TRP A 210 2.27 -55.38 46.83
N GLU A 211 2.05 -54.56 47.86
CA GLU A 211 1.40 -53.25 47.73
C GLU A 211 2.22 -52.24 46.92
N GLN A 212 3.53 -52.44 46.83
CA GLN A 212 4.47 -51.51 46.20
C GLN A 212 4.84 -51.92 44.78
N VAL A 213 4.83 -53.22 44.47
CA VAL A 213 5.19 -53.70 43.14
C VAL A 213 4.07 -53.44 42.11
N PRO A 214 4.42 -53.21 40.84
CA PRO A 214 3.45 -53.12 39.75
C PRO A 214 2.61 -54.40 39.60
N ALA A 215 1.43 -54.26 38.99
CA ALA A 215 0.47 -55.35 38.82
C ALA A 215 1.07 -56.56 38.07
N GLU A 216 2.02 -56.33 37.17
CA GLU A 216 2.70 -57.39 36.40
C GLU A 216 3.57 -58.28 37.29
N GLN A 217 4.12 -57.74 38.37
CA GLN A 217 4.98 -58.45 39.32
C GLN A 217 4.22 -59.01 40.52
N GLN A 218 2.99 -58.55 40.77
CA GLN A 218 2.16 -59.02 41.86
C GLN A 218 2.02 -60.54 41.84
N THR A 219 1.64 -61.14 40.71
CA THR A 219 1.49 -62.61 40.56
C THR A 219 2.72 -63.41 41.06
N THR A 220 3.93 -62.89 40.82
CA THR A 220 5.18 -63.50 41.33
C THR A 220 5.23 -63.48 42.86
N VAL A 221 4.97 -62.32 43.47
CA VAL A 221 4.91 -62.17 44.94
C VAL A 221 3.78 -63.03 45.53
N GLN A 222 2.68 -63.23 44.79
CA GLN A 222 1.55 -64.08 45.22
C GLN A 222 2.00 -65.50 45.43
N THR A 223 2.74 -66.01 44.45
CA THR A 223 3.23 -67.38 44.44
C THR A 223 4.14 -67.61 45.64
N TRP A 224 4.98 -66.63 45.99
CA TRP A 224 5.82 -66.70 47.19
C TRP A 224 4.98 -66.72 48.47
N LEU A 225 3.97 -65.84 48.58
CA LEU A 225 3.07 -65.78 49.72
C LEU A 225 2.27 -67.07 49.92
N GLU A 226 1.75 -67.66 48.84
CA GLU A 226 1.00 -68.91 48.87
C GLU A 226 1.86 -70.06 49.39
N ARG A 227 3.12 -70.16 48.95
CA ARG A 227 4.07 -71.17 49.46
C ARG A 227 4.37 -70.99 50.95
N LEU A 228 4.54 -69.76 51.42
CA LEU A 228 4.72 -69.50 52.85
C LEU A 228 3.48 -69.82 53.69
N GLN A 229 2.27 -69.60 53.14
CA GLN A 229 1.02 -69.95 53.81
C GLN A 229 0.84 -71.46 53.93
N LEU A 230 1.20 -72.22 52.89
CA LEU A 230 1.21 -73.69 52.94
C LEU A 230 2.19 -74.20 54.00
N ALA A 231 3.42 -73.65 54.02
CA ALA A 231 4.40 -73.99 55.04
C ALA A 231 3.92 -73.67 56.47
N GLU A 232 3.24 -72.53 56.67
CA GLU A 232 2.68 -72.16 57.97
C GLU A 232 1.57 -73.14 58.40
N ALA A 233 0.66 -73.48 57.49
CA ALA A 233 -0.47 -74.37 57.75
C ALA A 233 -0.05 -75.80 58.09
N ASN A 234 1.08 -76.25 57.53
CA ASN A 234 1.64 -77.58 57.79
C ASN A 234 2.35 -77.71 59.15
N LEU A 235 2.54 -76.62 59.91
CA LEU A 235 3.19 -76.66 61.23
C LEU A 235 2.18 -76.68 62.40
N PRO A 236 2.39 -77.52 63.43
CA PRO A 236 3.54 -78.42 63.65
C PRO A 236 3.36 -79.84 63.09
N ASP A 237 2.21 -80.15 62.50
CA ASP A 237 1.76 -81.53 62.27
C ASP A 237 2.52 -82.26 61.15
N LEU A 238 2.98 -81.52 60.13
CA LEU A 238 3.67 -82.04 58.93
C LEU A 238 4.99 -81.27 58.68
N PRO A 239 5.99 -81.39 59.55
CA PRO A 239 7.19 -80.54 59.50
C PRO A 239 8.09 -80.78 58.27
N VAL A 240 8.07 -82.00 57.72
CA VAL A 240 8.82 -82.32 56.49
C VAL A 240 8.23 -81.61 55.27
N LEU A 241 6.89 -81.62 55.15
CA LEU A 241 6.20 -80.93 54.06
C LEU A 241 6.35 -79.41 54.18
N ALA A 242 6.25 -78.87 55.39
CA ALA A 242 6.54 -77.46 55.65
C ALA A 242 7.97 -77.05 55.25
N ALA A 243 8.95 -77.93 55.46
CA ALA A 243 10.34 -77.67 55.07
C ALA A 243 10.52 -77.64 53.53
N GLU A 244 9.79 -78.48 52.79
CA GLU A 244 9.79 -78.48 51.33
C GLU A 244 9.19 -77.19 50.75
N ASP A 245 8.02 -76.77 51.25
CA ASP A 245 7.39 -75.51 50.83
C ASP A 245 8.27 -74.28 51.12
N LEU A 246 9.00 -74.28 52.24
CA LEU A 246 9.98 -73.22 52.54
C LEU A 246 11.19 -73.23 51.61
N ASP A 247 11.66 -74.40 51.17
CA ASP A 247 12.75 -74.48 50.20
C ASP A 247 12.31 -73.95 48.84
N ILE A 248 11.10 -74.31 48.40
CA ILE A 248 10.49 -73.77 47.17
C ILE A 248 10.35 -72.24 47.29
N ALA A 249 9.77 -71.74 48.38
CA ALA A 249 9.60 -70.30 48.59
C ALA A 249 10.96 -69.56 48.59
N TRP A 250 11.98 -70.13 49.23
CA TRP A 250 13.33 -69.57 49.25
C TRP A 250 13.95 -69.52 47.85
N GLN A 251 13.85 -70.61 47.07
CA GLN A 251 14.37 -70.64 45.71
C GLN A 251 13.68 -69.60 44.82
N LEU A 252 12.36 -69.47 44.94
CA LEU A 252 11.60 -68.47 44.18
C LEU A 252 11.97 -67.03 44.58
N LEU A 253 12.23 -66.76 45.87
CA LEU A 253 12.71 -65.47 46.34
C LEU A 253 14.11 -65.14 45.83
N LEU A 254 14.97 -66.14 45.71
CA LEU A 254 16.35 -65.97 45.24
C LEU A 254 16.42 -65.66 43.74
N VAL A 255 15.45 -66.16 42.96
CA VAL A 255 15.27 -65.77 41.54
C VAL A 255 14.87 -64.30 41.40
N GLY A 256 14.17 -63.75 42.41
CA GLY A 256 13.79 -62.35 42.46
C GLY A 256 12.59 -61.99 41.58
N LEU A 257 12.27 -60.71 41.55
CA LEU A 257 11.20 -60.18 40.71
C LEU A 257 11.67 -60.09 39.25
N PRO A 258 10.83 -60.43 38.26
CA PRO A 258 11.19 -60.28 36.85
C PRO A 258 11.41 -58.79 36.51
N PRO A 259 12.40 -58.44 35.69
CA PRO A 259 12.63 -57.03 35.32
C PRO A 259 11.41 -56.47 34.61
N LEU A 260 11.02 -55.25 34.99
CA LEU A 260 10.02 -54.48 34.27
C LEU A 260 10.69 -53.96 33.00
N TYR A 261 10.54 -54.66 31.88
CA TYR A 261 11.08 -54.18 30.61
C TYR A 261 10.32 -52.93 30.18
N ALA A 262 10.79 -51.76 30.59
CA ALA A 262 10.51 -50.51 29.88
C ALA A 262 11.66 -50.32 28.89
N THR A 263 11.52 -50.88 27.69
CA THR A 263 12.21 -50.27 26.54
C THR A 263 11.55 -48.90 26.39
N PRO A 264 12.27 -47.77 26.56
CA PRO A 264 11.69 -46.48 26.31
C PRO A 264 11.30 -46.44 24.83
N THR A 265 10.01 -46.50 24.53
CA THR A 265 9.50 -46.05 23.25
C THR A 265 9.88 -44.56 23.19
N PRO A 266 10.78 -44.14 22.27
CA PRO A 266 11.17 -42.74 22.21
C PRO A 266 9.90 -41.92 22.02
N LEU A 267 9.61 -41.04 23.00
CA LEU A 267 8.60 -40.01 22.83
C LEU A 267 8.93 -39.26 21.55
N HIS A 268 7.89 -39.05 20.74
CA HIS A 268 7.94 -38.36 19.47
C HIS A 268 8.91 -37.17 19.53
N THR A 269 10.02 -37.27 18.82
CA THR A 269 10.81 -36.11 18.44
C THR A 269 9.86 -35.20 17.68
N PHE A 270 9.40 -34.13 18.32
CA PHE A 270 8.89 -32.98 17.61
C PHE A 270 10.08 -32.36 16.89
N ALA A 271 10.41 -32.95 15.74
CA ALA A 271 11.22 -32.27 14.75
C ALA A 271 10.37 -31.09 14.28
N VAL A 272 10.55 -29.95 14.93
CA VAL A 272 10.23 -28.67 14.31
C VAL A 272 11.22 -28.59 13.14
N THR A 273 10.82 -29.14 12.00
CA THR A 273 11.43 -28.78 10.72
C THR A 273 11.37 -27.26 10.69
N PRO A 274 12.51 -26.54 10.66
CA PRO A 274 12.45 -25.16 10.23
C PRO A 274 12.00 -25.24 8.79
N GLU A 275 10.71 -25.02 8.57
CA GLU A 275 10.20 -24.73 7.24
C GLU A 275 10.97 -23.48 6.84
N ALA A 276 11.99 -23.70 6.02
CA ALA A 276 12.73 -22.65 5.38
C ALA A 276 11.69 -21.74 4.77
N MET A 277 11.57 -20.52 5.30
CA MET A 277 10.89 -19.43 4.61
C MET A 277 11.49 -19.42 3.21
N GLN A 278 10.73 -19.95 2.24
CA GLN A 278 11.05 -19.78 0.85
C GLN A 278 11.17 -18.26 0.63
N PRO A 279 12.24 -17.79 -0.03
CA PRO A 279 12.34 -16.38 -0.37
C PRO A 279 11.09 -16.00 -1.18
N LEU A 280 10.36 -15.03 -0.66
CA LEU A 280 9.20 -14.44 -1.29
C LEU A 280 9.61 -13.94 -2.68
N GLY A 281 9.01 -14.54 -3.70
CA GLY A 281 8.93 -14.09 -5.10
C GLY A 281 10.05 -13.21 -5.64
N THR A 282 10.92 -13.79 -6.47
CA THR A 282 11.60 -13.04 -7.54
C THR A 282 10.54 -12.29 -8.36
N VAL A 283 10.45 -10.97 -8.18
CA VAL A 283 9.75 -10.10 -9.13
C VAL A 283 10.56 -10.13 -10.42
N THR A 284 10.01 -10.80 -11.45
CA THR A 284 10.50 -10.71 -12.82
C THR A 284 10.43 -9.25 -13.27
N ALA A 285 11.55 -8.55 -13.15
CA ALA A 285 11.73 -7.23 -13.75
C ALA A 285 11.64 -7.37 -15.27
N VAL A 286 10.71 -6.65 -15.87
CA VAL A 286 10.61 -6.45 -17.32
C VAL A 286 11.90 -5.76 -17.79
N PRO A 287 12.60 -6.24 -18.83
CA PRO A 287 13.81 -5.60 -19.32
C PRO A 287 13.41 -4.29 -20.03
N THR A 288 13.63 -3.16 -19.37
CA THR A 288 13.63 -1.86 -20.04
C THR A 288 15.05 -1.54 -20.45
N THR A 289 15.31 -1.69 -21.73
CA THR A 289 16.55 -1.32 -22.40
C THR A 289 16.79 0.19 -22.21
N MET A 290 17.71 0.56 -21.33
CA MET A 290 18.24 1.91 -21.21
C MET A 290 19.76 1.87 -21.42
N THR A 291 20.14 2.47 -22.55
CA THR A 291 21.48 2.71 -23.05
C THR A 291 22.36 3.39 -21.99
N PRO A 292 23.57 2.89 -21.69
CA PRO A 292 24.51 3.62 -20.83
C PRO A 292 25.18 4.75 -21.63
N THR A 293 25.03 5.98 -21.13
CA THR A 293 25.92 7.10 -21.48
C THR A 293 26.96 7.23 -20.36
N PRO A 294 28.27 7.27 -20.65
CA PRO A 294 29.29 7.36 -19.62
C PRO A 294 29.48 8.81 -19.19
N SER A 295 29.57 9.08 -17.89
CA SER A 295 30.30 10.27 -17.42
C SER A 295 30.71 10.18 -15.95
N THR A 296 32.04 10.08 -15.81
CA THR A 296 32.94 10.75 -14.84
C THR A 296 32.75 10.60 -13.33
N THR A 297 33.67 9.79 -12.78
CA THR A 297 34.43 9.93 -11.52
C THR A 297 34.60 11.37 -11.02
N PRO A 298 34.42 11.59 -9.70
CA PRO A 298 35.56 12.09 -8.92
C PRO A 298 35.87 11.29 -7.64
N THR A 299 37.16 11.29 -7.35
CA THR A 299 37.96 10.69 -6.26
C THR A 299 37.84 11.53 -4.96
N PRO A 300 38.18 10.99 -3.75
CA PRO A 300 37.52 11.28 -2.49
C PRO A 300 38.18 12.40 -1.68
N THR A 301 37.46 12.91 -0.67
CA THR A 301 38.04 13.75 0.39
C THR A 301 37.96 13.03 1.74
N SER A 302 39.15 12.73 2.24
CA SER A 302 39.47 12.31 3.60
C SER A 302 39.17 13.45 4.59
N GLY A 303 38.47 13.13 5.68
CA GLY A 303 38.21 14.06 6.78
C GLY A 303 38.14 13.30 8.10
N ALA A 304 39.24 13.33 8.82
CA ALA A 304 39.43 12.72 10.14
C ALA A 304 38.76 13.54 11.25
N GLY A 305 38.35 12.85 12.33
CA GLY A 305 38.64 13.33 13.69
C GLY A 305 37.47 13.65 14.62
N ALA A 306 37.60 13.11 15.84
CA ALA A 306 37.01 13.49 17.13
C ALA A 306 35.59 12.94 17.46
N THR A 307 35.49 11.84 18.21
CA THR A 307 35.49 11.70 19.69
C THR A 307 34.10 11.97 20.33
N PRO A 308 33.53 11.00 21.07
CA PRO A 308 32.21 11.12 21.72
C PRO A 308 32.28 11.80 23.10
N SER A 309 31.18 12.45 23.51
CA SER A 309 30.94 12.94 24.87
C SER A 309 29.46 12.80 25.25
N PRO A 310 29.12 12.72 26.55
CA PRO A 310 28.23 11.70 27.07
C PRO A 310 26.79 12.17 27.39
N THR A 311 25.94 11.16 27.55
CA THR A 311 24.76 11.03 28.43
C THR A 311 24.24 12.27 29.18
N PRO A 312 22.92 12.45 29.18
CA PRO A 312 22.22 12.65 30.44
C PRO A 312 21.07 11.67 30.66
N SER A 313 21.04 11.15 31.88
CA SER A 313 19.94 10.47 32.55
C SER A 313 18.73 11.42 32.72
N PRO A 314 17.50 10.89 32.80
CA PRO A 314 16.67 11.21 33.96
C PRO A 314 15.99 9.95 34.52
N SER A 315 16.23 9.64 35.79
CA SER A 315 15.41 10.05 36.94
C SER A 315 14.09 9.28 37.05
N LEU A 316 14.18 8.14 37.75
CA LEU A 316 13.07 7.42 38.36
C LEU A 316 12.30 8.33 39.32
N THR A 317 10.98 8.34 39.23
CA THR A 317 10.11 8.72 40.36
C THR A 317 8.97 7.70 40.46
N PRO A 318 8.78 7.03 41.61
CA PRO A 318 7.67 6.12 41.83
C PRO A 318 6.45 6.90 42.36
N SER A 319 5.26 6.55 41.88
CA SER A 319 3.99 7.03 42.44
C SER A 319 3.18 5.82 42.91
N PRO A 320 2.97 5.63 44.22
CA PRO A 320 1.92 4.76 44.73
C PRO A 320 0.68 5.60 45.03
N ARG A 321 -0.52 5.01 44.88
CA ARG A 321 -1.61 5.04 45.88
C ARG A 321 -2.94 4.64 45.24
N ALA A 322 -3.37 3.42 45.57
CA ALA A 322 -4.78 3.02 45.64
C ALA A 322 -5.47 3.74 46.82
N PRO A 323 -6.80 3.73 46.87
CA PRO A 323 -7.47 2.60 47.51
C PRO A 323 -8.38 1.79 46.58
#